data_AF-A0A7K5S2G8-F1
#
_entry.id   AF-A0A7K5S2G8-F1
#
_cell.length_a   1.000
_cell.length_b   1.000
_cell.length_c   1.000
_cell.angle_alpha   90.00
_cell.angle_beta   90.00
_cell.angle_gamma   90.00
#
_symmetry.space_group_name_H-M   'P 1'
#
loop_
_entity.id
_entity.type
_entity.pdbx_description
1 polymer ?
#
loop_
_entity_poly.entity_id
_entity_poly.type
_entity_poly.pdbx_seq_one_letter_code
_entity_poly.pdbx_strand_id
1 'polypeptide(L)'
;VLETLARIVKVQLPAYLKRLPLPESVGGFTTLNVALSLVSEWLRLLPFLGVLALLGYLAVRPFLPKKKQQKDSLINLKIQKENPKVVNEINIEDLCLTKAYCRCWRSKTFPVCDGSHNKHNELTGDNVGPLILKKKEV
;
A
#
# COMPACT_ATOMS: atom_id res chain seq x y z
N VAL A 1 35.92 -29.63 1.49
CA VAL A 1 35.01 -28.77 0.69
C VAL A 1 35.35 -27.29 0.86
N LEU A 2 35.31 -26.75 2.09
CA LEU A 2 35.61 -25.33 2.35
C LEU A 2 37.06 -24.94 2.02
N GLU A 3 38.04 -25.79 2.34
CA GLU A 3 39.46 -25.57 1.98
C GLU A 3 39.71 -25.56 0.48
N THR A 4 39.00 -26.42 -0.25
CA THR A 4 39.07 -26.51 -1.71
C THR A 4 38.50 -25.25 -2.36
N LEU A 5 37.37 -24.76 -1.83
CA LEU A 5 36.77 -23.50 -2.27
C LEU A 5 37.66 -22.30 -1.92
N ALA A 6 38.26 -22.25 -0.73
CA ALA A 6 39.16 -21.17 -0.33
C ALA A 6 40.41 -21.09 -1.22
N ARG A 7 40.98 -22.22 -1.64
CA ARG A 7 42.10 -22.24 -2.59
C ARG A 7 41.71 -21.74 -3.98
N ILE A 8 40.56 -22.15 -4.49
CA ILE A 8 40.07 -21.72 -5.82
C ILE A 8 39.79 -20.21 -5.81
N VAL A 9 39.15 -19.73 -4.76
CA VAL A 9 38.84 -18.32 -4.52
C VAL A 9 40.14 -17.48 -4.45
N LYS A 10 41.18 -17.95 -3.74
CA LYS A 10 42.48 -17.24 -3.66
C LYS A 10 43.24 -17.16 -4.99
N VAL A 11 43.05 -18.10 -5.91
CA VAL A 11 43.76 -18.14 -7.20
C VAL A 11 43.14 -17.20 -8.24
N GLN A 12 41.81 -17.01 -8.21
CA GLN A 12 41.09 -16.16 -9.15
C GLN A 12 40.84 -14.73 -8.66
N LEU A 13 41.12 -14.42 -7.39
CA LEU A 13 40.85 -13.11 -6.82
C LEU A 13 41.95 -12.07 -7.18
N PRO A 14 41.57 -10.88 -7.66
CA PRO A 14 42.51 -9.77 -7.87
C PRO A 14 43.21 -9.35 -6.57
N ALA A 15 44.40 -8.76 -6.70
CA ALA A 15 45.35 -8.55 -5.60
C ALA A 15 44.79 -7.80 -4.37
N TYR A 16 43.73 -7.01 -4.53
CA TYR A 16 43.08 -6.28 -3.44
C TYR A 16 42.24 -7.18 -2.51
N LEU A 17 41.74 -8.32 -2.98
CA LEU A 17 40.96 -9.28 -2.17
C LEU A 17 41.85 -10.32 -1.46
N LYS A 18 43.17 -10.33 -1.72
CA LYS A 18 44.14 -11.14 -0.95
C LYS A 18 44.35 -10.65 0.47
N ARG A 19 43.97 -9.40 0.77
CA ARG A 19 43.99 -8.81 2.12
C ARG A 19 42.76 -9.17 2.95
N LEU A 20 41.79 -9.90 2.39
CA LEU A 20 40.65 -10.37 3.15
C LEU A 20 41.13 -11.49 4.11
N PRO A 21 40.97 -11.36 5.43
CA PRO A 21 41.40 -12.38 6.38
C PRO A 21 40.44 -13.57 6.29
N LEU A 22 40.73 -14.50 5.39
CA LEU A 22 39.98 -15.75 5.26
C LEU A 22 40.57 -16.79 6.23
N PRO A 23 39.77 -17.36 7.15
CA PRO A 23 40.27 -18.32 8.12
C PRO A 23 40.61 -19.65 7.44
N GLU A 24 41.83 -20.15 7.68
CA GLU A 24 42.31 -21.42 7.12
C GLU A 24 42.02 -22.64 8.01
N SER A 25 41.35 -22.48 9.17
CA SER A 25 40.90 -23.62 9.98
C SER A 25 39.65 -23.33 10.82
N VAL A 26 38.86 -24.38 11.06
CA VAL A 26 37.58 -24.32 11.82
C VAL A 26 37.80 -24.27 13.35
N GLY A 27 39.05 -24.32 13.83
CA GLY A 27 39.41 -24.27 15.25
C GLY A 27 39.75 -22.88 15.81
N GLY A 28 39.70 -21.82 15.00
CA GLY A 28 40.18 -20.47 15.34
C GLY A 28 39.12 -19.49 15.87
N PHE A 29 38.02 -19.96 16.45
CA PHE A 29 36.96 -19.10 17.02
C PHE A 29 37.25 -18.62 18.46
N THR A 30 38.52 -18.54 18.88
CA THR A 30 38.93 -18.01 20.20
C THR A 30 39.37 -16.55 20.17
N THR A 31 39.18 -15.82 19.08
CA THR A 31 39.44 -14.38 19.04
C THR A 31 38.16 -13.58 19.25
N LEU A 32 37.73 -13.47 20.53
CA LEU A 32 36.74 -12.47 20.93
C LEU A 32 37.11 -11.08 20.38
N ASN A 33 38.41 -10.76 20.30
CA ASN A 33 38.93 -9.50 19.77
C ASN A 33 38.71 -9.32 18.25
N VAL A 34 38.72 -10.38 17.44
CA VAL A 34 38.46 -10.29 15.99
C VAL A 34 36.96 -10.16 15.75
N ALA A 35 36.13 -10.90 16.49
CA ALA A 35 34.69 -10.72 16.48
C ALA A 35 34.28 -9.31 16.96
N LEU A 36 34.90 -8.79 18.02
CA LEU A 36 34.65 -7.44 18.54
C LEU A 36 35.11 -6.35 17.54
N SER A 37 36.24 -6.56 16.86
CA SER A 37 36.71 -5.66 15.80
C SER A 37 35.78 -5.65 14.60
N LEU A 38 35.29 -6.82 14.17
CA LEU A 38 34.28 -6.93 13.11
C LEU A 38 32.98 -6.23 13.53
N VAL A 39 32.44 -6.51 14.71
CA VAL A 39 31.19 -5.87 15.18
C VAL A 39 31.34 -4.36 15.29
N SER A 40 32.48 -3.85 15.78
CA SER A 40 32.74 -2.41 15.89
C SER A 40 32.81 -1.72 14.52
N GLU A 41 33.44 -2.35 13.52
CA GLU A 41 33.50 -1.80 12.16
C GLU A 41 32.14 -1.79 11.48
N TRP A 42 31.33 -2.84 11.68
CA TRP A 42 29.96 -2.88 11.19
C TRP A 42 29.05 -1.85 11.87
N LEU A 43 29.27 -1.58 13.17
CA LEU A 43 28.53 -0.55 13.91
C LEU A 43 28.78 0.86 13.34
N ARG A 44 29.99 1.14 12.85
CA ARG A 44 30.35 2.42 12.19
C ARG A 44 29.66 2.59 10.83
N LEU A 45 29.28 1.50 10.17
CA LEU A 45 28.57 1.52 8.89
C LEU A 45 27.05 1.65 9.03
N LEU A 46 26.50 1.38 10.22
CA LEU A 46 25.07 1.56 10.50
C LEU A 46 24.50 2.95 10.16
N PRO A 47 25.14 4.08 10.51
CA PRO A 47 24.61 5.39 10.13
C PRO A 47 24.56 5.57 8.60
N PHE A 48 25.56 5.07 7.88
CA PHE A 48 25.59 5.15 6.42
C PHE A 48 24.50 4.28 5.77
N LEU A 49 24.34 3.04 6.23
CA LEU A 49 23.27 2.14 5.78
C LEU A 49 21.89 2.67 6.14
N GLY A 50 21.74 3.28 7.32
CA GLY A 50 20.51 3.94 7.75
C GLY A 50 20.13 5.11 6.85
N VAL A 51 21.11 5.95 6.47
CA VAL A 51 20.90 7.06 5.53
C VAL A 51 20.52 6.53 4.14
N LEU A 52 21.22 5.52 3.62
CA LEU A 52 20.89 4.93 2.31
C LEU A 52 19.49 4.29 2.31
N ALA A 53 19.12 3.57 3.36
CA ALA A 53 17.79 2.99 3.52
C ALA A 53 16.71 4.07 3.62
N LEU A 54 16.97 5.16 4.34
CA LEU A 54 16.05 6.29 4.45
C LEU A 54 15.84 6.99 3.11
N LEU A 55 16.93 7.27 2.37
CA LEU A 55 16.85 7.89 1.05
C LEU A 55 16.14 6.99 0.04
N GLY A 56 16.45 5.70 0.03
CA GLY A 56 15.74 4.71 -0.79
C GLY A 56 14.25 4.64 -0.45
N TYR A 57 13.90 4.62 0.84
CA TYR A 57 12.51 4.65 1.28
C TYR A 57 11.79 5.92 0.84
N LEU A 58 12.40 7.10 1.01
CA LEU A 58 11.80 8.37 0.58
C LEU A 58 11.61 8.45 -0.94
N ALA A 59 12.56 7.91 -1.71
CA ALA A 59 12.46 7.85 -3.17
C ALA A 59 11.35 6.91 -3.65
N VAL A 60 11.12 5.79 -2.96
CA VAL A 60 10.10 4.78 -3.33
C VAL A 60 8.72 5.10 -2.73
N ARG A 61 8.64 5.82 -1.61
CA ARG A 61 7.41 6.22 -0.91
C ARG A 61 6.32 6.85 -1.80
N PRO A 62 6.60 7.75 -2.78
CA PRO A 62 5.55 8.28 -3.65
C PRO A 62 5.00 7.27 -4.66
N PHE A 63 5.76 6.21 -4.97
CA PHE A 63 5.37 5.15 -5.90
C PHE A 63 4.68 3.97 -5.21
N LEU A 64 4.79 3.85 -3.89
CA LEU A 64 4.05 2.85 -3.13
C LEU A 64 2.57 3.24 -3.03
N PRO A 65 1.64 2.32 -3.34
CA PRO A 65 0.22 2.59 -3.17
C PRO A 65 -0.04 2.86 -1.69
N LYS A 66 -0.44 4.10 -1.37
CA LYS A 66 -0.94 4.41 -0.03
C LYS A 66 -2.16 3.53 0.22
N LYS A 67 -2.11 2.64 1.22
CA LYS A 67 -3.35 2.14 1.84
C LYS A 67 -4.09 3.38 2.32
N LYS A 68 -5.19 3.74 1.64
CA LYS A 68 -6.09 4.81 2.10
C LYS A 68 -6.46 4.45 3.53
N GLN A 69 -5.99 5.27 4.47
CA GLN A 69 -6.31 5.10 5.87
C GLN A 69 -7.80 5.36 5.99
N GLN A 70 -8.53 4.34 6.41
CA GLN A 70 -9.97 4.23 6.39
C GLN A 70 -10.62 5.28 7.31
N LYS A 71 -10.77 6.51 6.81
CA LYS A 71 -11.90 7.41 7.16
C LYS A 71 -13.20 6.94 6.47
N ASP A 72 -13.15 5.80 5.79
CA ASP A 72 -14.08 5.33 4.75
C ASP A 72 -15.34 4.63 5.28
N SER A 73 -15.73 4.78 6.55
CA SER A 73 -17.02 4.22 7.01
C SER A 73 -18.22 5.11 6.65
N LEU A 74 -18.01 6.41 6.46
CA LEU A 74 -19.08 7.35 6.15
C LEU A 74 -19.51 7.25 4.68
N ILE A 75 -20.67 6.63 4.45
CA ILE A 75 -21.26 6.51 3.11
C ILE A 75 -21.70 7.89 2.62
N ASN A 76 -22.49 8.63 3.42
CA ASN A 76 -22.92 9.99 3.10
C ASN A 76 -21.87 11.02 3.55
N LEU A 77 -21.37 11.87 2.64
CA LEU A 77 -20.36 12.88 2.97
C LEU A 77 -20.94 14.29 3.13
N LYS A 78 -22.02 14.64 2.42
CA LYS A 78 -22.47 16.05 2.31
C LYS A 78 -24.00 16.26 2.34
N ILE A 79 -24.80 15.22 2.14
CA ILE A 79 -26.24 15.36 1.94
C ILE A 79 -26.92 15.47 3.30
N GLN A 80 -27.66 16.57 3.55
CA GLN A 80 -28.55 16.76 4.71
C GLN A 80 -27.94 16.28 6.05
N LYS A 81 -26.78 16.86 6.43
CA LYS A 81 -26.02 16.44 7.62
C LYS A 81 -26.63 16.88 8.93
N GLU A 82 -27.48 17.89 8.87
CA GLU A 82 -28.36 18.37 9.92
C GLU A 82 -29.46 17.36 10.27
N ASN A 83 -29.83 16.47 9.35
CA ASN A 83 -30.84 15.45 9.59
C ASN A 83 -30.17 14.17 10.15
N PRO A 84 -30.54 13.71 11.37
CA PRO A 84 -29.96 12.51 11.96
C PRO A 84 -30.25 11.24 11.13
N LYS A 85 -31.33 11.23 10.34
CA LYS A 85 -31.70 10.12 9.47
C LYS A 85 -32.42 10.64 8.22
N VAL A 86 -31.69 10.68 7.11
CA VAL A 86 -32.23 11.09 5.81
C VAL A 86 -33.08 9.96 5.22
N VAL A 87 -34.35 10.25 4.95
CA VAL A 87 -35.34 9.35 4.33
C VAL A 87 -36.01 10.10 3.18
N ASN A 88 -36.28 9.41 2.08
CA ASN A 88 -37.00 9.97 0.93
C ASN A 88 -38.22 9.11 0.61
N GLU A 89 -39.37 9.74 0.56
CA GLU A 89 -40.64 9.12 0.16
C GLU A 89 -40.86 9.30 -1.34
N ILE A 90 -41.40 8.27 -1.98
CA ILE A 90 -41.65 8.23 -3.42
C ILE A 90 -43.04 7.62 -3.61
N ASN A 91 -43.96 8.42 -4.15
CA ASN A 91 -45.26 7.91 -4.61
C ASN A 91 -45.06 7.15 -5.92
N ILE A 92 -45.63 5.96 -5.99
CA ILE A 92 -45.44 5.07 -7.14
C ILE A 92 -46.31 5.54 -8.32
N GLU A 93 -47.42 6.22 -8.01
CA GLU A 93 -48.39 6.77 -8.96
C GLU A 93 -47.78 7.88 -9.82
N ASP A 94 -46.88 8.67 -9.24
CA ASP A 94 -46.19 9.81 -9.87
C ASP A 94 -45.02 9.37 -10.78
N LEU A 95 -44.74 8.07 -10.88
CA LEU A 95 -43.71 7.54 -11.79
C LEU A 95 -44.23 7.53 -13.23
N CYS A 96 -43.67 8.36 -14.11
CA CYS A 96 -44.09 8.40 -15.52
C CYS A 96 -43.75 7.11 -16.29
N LEU A 97 -42.53 6.58 -16.18
CA LEU A 97 -42.08 5.38 -16.92
C LEU A 97 -41.04 4.57 -16.14
N THR A 98 -39.82 5.10 -16.07
CA THR A 98 -38.68 4.48 -15.37
C THR A 98 -37.88 5.58 -14.69
N LYS A 99 -37.54 5.39 -13.42
CA LYS A 99 -36.74 6.36 -12.67
C LYS A 99 -35.68 5.65 -11.85
N ALA A 100 -34.47 6.22 -11.86
CA ALA A 100 -33.33 5.69 -11.12
C ALA A 100 -33.09 6.53 -9.87
N TYR A 101 -32.97 5.87 -8.71
CA TYR A 101 -32.72 6.50 -7.42
C TYR A 101 -31.32 6.19 -6.92
N CYS A 102 -30.70 7.17 -6.29
CA CYS A 102 -29.32 7.13 -5.83
C CYS A 102 -29.18 6.23 -4.59
N ARG A 103 -28.18 5.34 -4.61
CA ARG A 103 -27.75 4.57 -3.42
C ARG A 103 -26.32 4.88 -2.97
N CYS A 104 -25.58 5.67 -3.75
CA CYS A 104 -24.17 5.98 -3.48
C CYS A 104 -23.95 7.26 -2.65
N TRP A 105 -25.00 8.07 -2.40
CA TRP A 105 -24.90 9.36 -1.69
C TRP A 105 -23.91 10.35 -2.33
N ARG A 106 -23.72 10.27 -3.65
CA ARG A 106 -22.88 11.21 -4.44
C ARG A 106 -23.67 12.03 -5.45
N SER A 107 -24.95 11.70 -5.67
CA SER A 107 -25.78 12.40 -6.66
C SER A 107 -25.99 13.86 -6.27
N LYS A 108 -25.88 14.76 -7.26
CA LYS A 108 -26.23 16.18 -7.11
C LYS A 108 -27.74 16.41 -7.11
N THR A 109 -28.51 15.52 -7.73
CA THR A 109 -29.97 15.56 -7.79
C THR A 109 -30.61 14.56 -6.81
N PHE A 110 -29.91 14.26 -5.69
CA PHE A 110 -30.40 13.34 -4.67
C PHE A 110 -31.83 13.71 -4.24
N PRO A 111 -32.78 12.75 -4.20
CA PRO A 111 -32.60 11.29 -4.19
C PRO A 111 -32.48 10.61 -5.56
N VAL A 112 -32.60 11.33 -6.67
CA VAL A 112 -32.50 10.76 -8.03
C VAL A 112 -31.04 10.43 -8.35
N CYS A 113 -30.81 9.40 -9.16
CA CYS A 113 -29.48 9.07 -9.66
C CYS A 113 -29.11 9.92 -10.89
N ASP A 114 -27.97 10.58 -10.84
CA ASP A 114 -27.40 11.39 -11.93
C ASP A 114 -26.17 10.73 -12.60
N GLY A 115 -25.83 9.49 -12.23
CA GLY A 115 -24.64 8.79 -12.72
C GLY A 115 -23.36 9.03 -11.89
N SER A 116 -23.39 9.83 -10.83
CA SER A 116 -22.21 10.11 -9.98
C SER A 116 -21.58 8.87 -9.34
N HIS A 117 -22.30 7.74 -9.28
CA HIS A 117 -21.75 6.47 -8.81
C HIS A 117 -20.61 5.94 -9.70
N ASN A 118 -20.60 6.24 -11.01
CA ASN A 118 -19.54 5.79 -11.91
C ASN A 118 -18.18 6.37 -11.49
N LYS A 119 -18.13 7.68 -11.25
CA LYS A 119 -16.91 8.36 -10.78
C LYS A 119 -16.49 7.89 -9.38
N HIS A 120 -17.45 7.60 -8.50
CA HIS A 120 -17.15 7.02 -7.20
C HIS A 120 -16.48 5.65 -7.35
N ASN A 121 -17.10 4.74 -8.11
CA ASN A 121 -16.59 3.39 -8.37
C ASN A 121 -15.19 3.42 -8.98
N GLU A 122 -14.93 4.29 -9.97
CA GLU A 122 -13.61 4.45 -10.59
C GLU A 122 -12.53 4.89 -9.58
N LEU A 123 -12.85 5.82 -8.68
CA LEU A 123 -11.89 6.39 -7.72
C LEU A 123 -11.66 5.53 -6.47
N THR A 124 -12.62 4.66 -6.13
CA THR A 124 -12.56 3.84 -4.91
C THR A 124 -12.40 2.34 -5.19
N GLY A 125 -12.64 1.89 -6.42
CA GLY A 125 -12.77 0.46 -6.75
C GLY A 125 -14.06 -0.18 -6.25
N ASP A 126 -15.08 0.63 -5.93
CA ASP A 126 -16.40 0.18 -5.47
C ASP A 126 -17.30 -0.25 -6.64
N ASN A 127 -18.43 -0.88 -6.36
CA ASN A 127 -19.35 -1.44 -7.36
C ASN A 127 -20.83 -1.05 -7.13
N VAL A 128 -21.08 0.10 -6.48
CA VAL A 128 -22.44 0.56 -6.20
C VAL A 128 -23.16 1.03 -7.48
N GLY A 129 -24.49 0.90 -7.47
CA GLY A 129 -25.36 1.34 -8.56
C GLY A 129 -26.73 1.82 -8.07
N PRO A 130 -27.56 2.42 -8.94
CA PRO A 130 -28.86 2.96 -8.56
C PRO A 130 -29.90 1.86 -8.27
N LEU A 131 -31.00 2.25 -7.63
CA LEU A 131 -32.25 1.49 -7.63
C LEU A 131 -33.11 1.96 -8.80
N ILE A 132 -33.49 1.06 -9.70
CA ILE A 132 -34.32 1.39 -10.86
C ILE A 132 -35.76 0.97 -10.56
N LEU A 133 -36.67 1.94 -10.51
CA LEU A 133 -38.10 1.71 -10.40
C LEU A 133 -38.72 1.85 -11.79
N LYS A 134 -39.39 0.79 -12.25
CA LYS A 134 -40.14 0.77 -13.51
C LYS A 134 -41.61 0.62 -13.20
N LYS A 135 -42.45 1.49 -13.79
CA LYS A 135 -43.89 1.29 -13.77
C LYS A 135 -44.20 0.07 -14.63
N LYS A 136 -44.93 -0.89 -14.07
CA LYS A 136 -45.41 -2.04 -14.84
C LYS A 136 -46.44 -1.54 -15.84
N GLU A 137 -46.23 -1.81 -17.12
CA GLU A 137 -47.25 -1.65 -18.14
C GLU A 137 -48.33 -2.73 -17.86
N VAL A 138 -49.56 -2.28 -17.65
CA VAL A 138 -50.74 -3.14 -17.45
C VAL A 138 -51.40 -3.36 -18.80
#